data_AF-A0A1L9PNN7-F1
#
_entry.id   AF-A0A1L9PNN7-F1
#
_cell.length_a   1.000
_cell.length_b   1.000
_cell.length_c   1.000
_cell.angle_alpha   90.00
_cell.angle_beta   90.00
_cell.angle_gamma   90.00
#
_symmetry.space_group_name_H-M   'P 1'
#
loop_
_entity.id
_entity.type
_entity.pdbx_description
1 polymer ?
#
loop_
_entity_poly.entity_id
_entity_poly.type
_entity_poly.pdbx_seq_one_letter_code
_entity_poly.pdbx_strand_id
1 'polypeptide(L)'
;MSRKSSWVKKRHSETAKAASQQKNRRKNTIFKRAAEYSLECKADTLVAIKIRKTGEIFVFDSTGGRWFGALSRQEECYPRPVPVTMEDIFPEI
;
A
#
# COMPACT_ATOMS: atom_id res chain seq x y z
N MET A 1 -3.64 -25.67 -8.24
CA MET A 1 -3.32 -24.57 -9.18
C MET A 1 -4.14 -23.34 -8.82
N SER A 2 -3.51 -22.20 -8.50
CA SER A 2 -4.22 -20.98 -8.07
C SER A 2 -5.04 -20.41 -9.24
N ARG A 3 -6.36 -20.24 -9.05
CA ARG A 3 -7.24 -19.57 -10.02
C ARG A 3 -6.75 -18.14 -10.19
N LYS A 4 -6.03 -17.86 -11.28
CA LYS A 4 -5.65 -16.48 -11.64
C LYS A 4 -6.95 -15.74 -11.96
N SER A 5 -7.31 -14.76 -11.14
CA SER A 5 -8.49 -13.91 -11.35
C SER A 5 -8.37 -13.19 -12.70
N SER A 6 -9.34 -13.38 -13.60
CA SER A 6 -9.38 -12.79 -14.95
C SER A 6 -9.26 -11.26 -14.95
N TRP A 7 -9.65 -10.62 -13.85
CA TRP A 7 -9.63 -9.17 -13.63
C TRP A 7 -8.23 -8.59 -13.41
N VAL A 8 -7.23 -9.40 -13.06
CA VAL A 8 -5.87 -8.93 -12.85
C VAL A 8 -5.12 -8.95 -14.17
N LYS A 9 -4.95 -7.77 -14.79
CA LYS A 9 -4.11 -7.62 -15.98
C LYS A 9 -2.78 -8.36 -15.80
N LYS A 10 -2.51 -9.30 -16.73
CA LYS A 10 -1.29 -10.09 -16.76
C LYS A 10 -0.08 -9.19 -17.03
N ARG A 11 1.09 -9.66 -16.62
CA ARG A 11 2.36 -9.01 -16.97
C ARG A 11 2.71 -9.37 -18.41
N HIS A 12 3.49 -8.52 -19.07
CA HIS A 12 4.07 -8.83 -20.38
C HIS A 12 5.15 -9.92 -20.31
N SER A 13 5.78 -10.10 -19.14
CA SER A 13 6.83 -11.10 -18.90
C SER A 13 6.62 -11.79 -17.55
N GLU A 14 6.93 -13.09 -17.49
CA GLU A 14 6.85 -13.91 -16.29
C GLU A 14 8.18 -13.99 -15.51
N THR A 15 9.15 -13.13 -15.84
CA THR A 15 10.41 -13.04 -15.07
C THR A 15 10.17 -12.54 -13.64
N ALA A 16 11.02 -12.97 -12.70
CA ALA A 16 10.97 -12.52 -11.31
C ALA A 16 11.07 -10.99 -11.17
N LYS A 17 11.89 -10.35 -12.02
CA LYS A 17 12.02 -8.90 -12.10
C LYS A 17 10.70 -8.23 -12.50
N ALA A 18 10.05 -8.68 -13.57
CA ALA A 18 8.77 -8.15 -14.00
C ALA A 18 7.69 -8.34 -12.93
N ALA A 19 7.71 -9.47 -12.21
CA ALA A 19 6.82 -9.71 -11.08
C ALA A 19 7.00 -8.70 -9.95
N SER A 20 8.24 -8.46 -9.54
CA SER A 20 8.59 -7.48 -8.51
C SER A 20 8.17 -6.05 -8.91
N GLN A 21 8.47 -5.66 -10.16
CA GLN A 21 8.09 -4.35 -10.69
C GLN A 21 6.57 -4.15 -10.71
N GLN A 22 5.80 -5.15 -11.18
CA GLN A 22 4.34 -5.02 -11.19
C GLN A 22 3.77 -4.94 -9.76
N LYS A 23 4.31 -5.72 -8.81
CA LYS A 23 3.94 -5.64 -7.40
C LYS A 23 4.15 -4.22 -6.87
N ASN A 24 5.34 -3.65 -7.08
CA ASN A 24 5.68 -2.32 -6.59
C ASN A 24 4.82 -1.23 -7.25
N ARG A 25 4.60 -1.30 -8.58
CA ARG A 25 3.73 -0.35 -9.29
C ARG A 25 2.30 -0.37 -8.77
N ARG A 26 1.73 -1.55 -8.53
CA ARG A 26 0.38 -1.67 -7.96
C ARG A 26 0.31 -1.13 -6.54
N LYS A 27 1.30 -1.45 -5.69
CA LYS A 27 1.41 -0.91 -4.33
C LYS A 27 1.39 0.63 -4.35
N ASN A 28 2.29 1.23 -5.13
CA ASN A 28 2.42 2.68 -5.22
C ASN A 28 1.17 3.34 -5.81
N THR A 29 0.53 2.71 -6.81
CA THR A 29 -0.70 3.24 -7.40
C THR A 29 -1.83 3.32 -6.37
N ILE A 30 -2.00 2.28 -5.53
CA ILE A 30 -3.05 2.29 -4.50
C ILE A 30 -2.82 3.44 -3.51
N PHE A 31 -1.59 3.60 -3.02
CA PHE A 31 -1.27 4.71 -2.12
C PHE A 31 -1.49 6.08 -2.77
N LYS A 32 -1.05 6.24 -4.02
CA LYS A 32 -1.29 7.47 -4.78
C LYS A 32 -2.78 7.80 -4.88
N ARG A 33 -3.63 6.83 -5.23
CA ARG A 33 -5.09 7.06 -5.31
C ARG A 33 -5.72 7.39 -3.96
N ALA A 34 -5.27 6.77 -2.88
CA ALA A 34 -5.78 7.05 -1.54
C ALA A 34 -5.40 8.47 -1.07
N ALA A 35 -4.19 8.90 -1.38
CA ALA A 35 -3.72 10.24 -1.08
C ALA A 35 -4.42 11.30 -1.95
N GLU A 36 -4.54 11.05 -3.27
CA GLU A 36 -5.31 11.92 -4.18
C GLU A 36 -6.75 12.09 -3.70
N TYR A 37 -7.43 11.00 -3.31
CA TYR A 37 -8.80 11.06 -2.81
C TYR A 37 -8.91 11.86 -1.51
N SER A 38 -7.95 11.69 -0.60
CA SER A 38 -7.92 12.44 0.66
C SER A 38 -7.84 13.95 0.41
N LEU A 39 -6.93 14.36 -0.48
CA LEU A 39 -6.74 15.77 -0.84
C LEU A 39 -7.95 16.35 -1.58
N GLU A 40 -8.43 15.66 -2.61
CA GLU A 40 -9.51 16.15 -3.47
C GLU A 40 -10.84 16.22 -2.71
N CYS A 41 -11.17 15.17 -1.95
CA CYS A 41 -12.47 15.06 -1.28
C CYS A 41 -12.44 15.54 0.18
N LYS A 42 -11.31 16.05 0.68
CA LYS A 42 -11.11 16.42 2.10
C LYS A 42 -11.53 15.30 3.05
N ALA A 43 -11.17 14.07 2.69
CA ALA A 43 -11.56 12.88 3.40
C ALA A 43 -10.35 12.26 4.11
N ASP A 44 -10.58 11.76 5.32
CA ASP A 44 -9.59 10.92 6.00
C ASP A 44 -9.55 9.54 5.32
N THR A 45 -8.38 9.16 4.80
CA THR A 45 -8.11 7.86 4.21
C THR A 45 -6.99 7.12 4.93
N LEU A 46 -7.16 5.80 5.05
CA LEU A 46 -6.18 4.86 5.57
C LEU A 46 -6.10 3.65 4.62
N VAL A 47 -4.88 3.30 4.22
CA VAL A 47 -4.61 2.09 3.44
C VAL A 47 -3.52 1.28 4.11
N ALA A 48 -3.81 0.02 4.43
CA ALA A 48 -2.83 -0.94 4.91
C ALA A 48 -2.67 -2.09 3.91
N ILE A 49 -1.43 -2.40 3.50
CA ILE A 49 -1.10 -3.49 2.59
C ILE A 49 -0.20 -4.48 3.31
N LYS A 50 -0.70 -5.70 3.56
CA LYS A 50 0.11 -6.82 4.06
C LYS A 50 0.55 -7.73 2.92
N ILE A 51 1.86 -7.84 2.72
CA ILE A 51 2.45 -8.79 1.78
C ILE A 51 2.42 -10.17 2.42
N ARG A 52 1.46 -11.01 2.02
CA ARG A 52 1.27 -12.36 2.60
C ARG A 52 2.53 -13.22 2.64
N LYS A 53 3.40 -13.10 1.62
CA LYS A 53 4.63 -13.89 1.52
C LYS A 53 5.68 -13.50 2.56
N THR A 54 5.84 -12.20 2.83
CA THR A 54 6.93 -11.67 3.67
C THR A 54 6.43 -11.20 5.04
N GLY A 55 5.12 -11.09 5.22
CA GLY A 55 4.52 -10.52 6.42
C GLY A 55 4.59 -8.99 6.48
N GLU A 56 5.39 -8.34 5.61
CA GLU A 56 5.57 -6.89 5.58
C GLU A 56 4.24 -6.15 5.45
N ILE A 57 4.06 -5.12 6.27
CA ILE A 57 2.88 -4.27 6.27
C ILE A 57 3.32 -2.86 5.89
N PHE A 58 2.65 -2.26 4.91
CA PHE A 58 2.84 -0.87 4.50
C PHE A 58 1.56 -0.10 4.82
N VAL A 59 1.66 1.06 5.46
CA VAL A 59 0.50 1.82 5.91
C VAL A 59 0.60 3.27 5.48
N PHE A 60 -0.40 3.74 4.76
CA PHE A 60 -0.62 5.16 4.51
C PHE A 60 -1.79 5.64 5.38
N ASP A 61 -1.60 6.72 6.12
CA ASP A 61 -2.62 7.38 6.95
C ASP A 61 -2.57 8.89 6.70
N SER A 62 -3.60 9.42 6.04
CA SER A 62 -3.74 10.85 5.75
C SER A 62 -3.93 11.72 7.01
N THR A 63 -4.31 11.12 8.14
CA THR A 63 -4.57 11.84 9.40
C THR A 63 -3.30 12.11 10.22
N GLY A 64 -2.14 11.69 9.71
CA GLY A 64 -0.87 11.77 10.46
C GLY A 64 -0.77 10.70 11.55
N GLY A 65 -1.42 9.55 11.37
CA GLY A 65 -1.33 8.40 12.28
C GLY A 65 -2.43 8.33 13.35
N ARG A 66 -3.45 9.20 13.32
CA ARG A 66 -4.55 9.14 14.31
C ARG A 66 -5.42 7.90 14.12
N TRP A 67 -5.77 7.58 12.87
CA TRP A 67 -6.55 6.39 12.57
C TRP A 67 -5.74 5.11 12.75
N PHE A 68 -4.51 5.12 12.24
CA PHE A 68 -3.63 3.98 12.43
C PHE A 68 -3.42 3.72 13.92
N GLY A 69 -3.05 4.75 14.70
CA GLY A 69 -2.90 4.69 16.15
C GLY A 69 -4.14 4.21 16.90
N ALA A 70 -5.34 4.62 16.47
CA ALA A 70 -6.61 4.17 17.04
C ALA A 70 -6.94 2.70 16.74
N LEU A 71 -6.59 2.23 15.54
CA LEU A 71 -6.77 0.83 15.13
C LEU A 71 -5.68 -0.09 15.68
N SER A 72 -4.53 0.48 16.00
CA SER A 72 -3.36 -0.23 16.43
C SER A 72 -3.23 -0.19 17.95
N ARG A 73 -3.74 -1.23 18.61
CA ARG A 73 -3.07 -1.76 19.81
C ARG A 73 -1.70 -2.31 19.38
N GLN A 74 -0.78 -1.41 19.02
CA GLN A 74 0.32 -1.64 18.06
C GLN A 74 1.53 -2.43 18.59
N GLU A 75 1.49 -2.97 19.81
CA GLU A 75 2.66 -3.63 20.38
C GLU A 75 2.87 -5.07 19.89
N GLU A 76 1.90 -5.68 19.19
CA GLU A 76 1.93 -7.13 18.89
C GLU A 76 2.14 -7.50 17.40
N CYS A 77 2.23 -6.53 16.47
CA CYS A 77 2.34 -6.86 15.04
C CYS A 77 3.80 -6.96 14.57
N TYR A 78 4.29 -8.18 14.36
CA TYR A 78 5.57 -8.45 13.71
C TYR A 78 5.38 -8.96 12.27
N PRO A 79 6.13 -8.43 11.27
CA PRO A 79 7.09 -7.33 11.36
C PRO A 79 6.42 -5.95 11.54
N ARG A 80 7.20 -4.98 12.05
CA ARG A 80 6.72 -3.60 12.29
C ARG A 80 6.17 -3.00 10.99
N PRO A 81 4.95 -2.43 11.01
CA PRO A 81 4.40 -1.72 9.87
C PRO A 81 5.30 -0.57 9.42
N VAL A 82 5.54 -0.49 8.11
CA VAL A 82 6.30 0.57 7.46
C VAL A 82 5.33 1.71 7.11
N PRO A 83 5.46 2.89 7.74
CA PRO A 83 4.66 4.04 7.34
C PRO A 83 5.03 4.46 5.92
N VAL A 84 4.03 4.86 5.15
CA VAL A 84 4.13 5.46 3.84
C VAL A 84 3.58 6.86 3.99
N THR A 85 4.44 7.87 3.80
CA THR A 85 4.07 9.27 3.99
C THR A 85 3.64 9.91 2.67
N MET A 86 3.22 11.17 2.71
CA MET A 86 2.88 11.91 1.49
C MET A 86 4.11 12.12 0.60
N GLU A 87 5.28 12.33 1.20
CA GLU A 87 6.57 12.52 0.52
C GLU A 87 7.01 11.24 -0.21
N ASP A 88 6.72 10.07 0.36
CA ASP A 88 6.98 8.77 -0.29
C ASP A 88 6.11 8.55 -1.54
N ILE A 89 4.92 9.18 -1.57
CA ILE A 89 3.93 9.03 -2.65
C ILE A 89 4.16 10.07 -3.74
N PHE A 90 4.46 11.30 -3.35
CA PHE A 90 4.67 12.46 -4.21
C PHE A 90 6.04 13.07 -3.90
N PRO A 91 7.15 12.49 -4.42
CA PRO A 91 8.50 13.00 -4.15
C PRO A 91 8.82 14.34 -4.82
N GLU A 92 7.87 14.89 -5.60
CA GLU A 92 8.02 16.10 -6.42
C GLU A 92 7.26 17.31 -5.84
N ILE A 93 6.62 17.16 -4.67
CA ILE A 93 6.00 18.24 -3.89
C ILE A 93 6.88 18.47 -2.67
#